data_AF-A0A1W9MS65-F1
#
_entry.id   AF-A0A1W9MS65-F1
#
_cell.length_a   1.000
_cell.length_b   1.000
_cell.length_c   1.000
_cell.angle_alpha   90.00
_cell.angle_beta   90.00
_cell.angle_gamma   90.00
#
_symmetry.space_group_name_H-M   'P 1'
#
loop_
_entity.id
_entity.type
_entity.pdbx_description
1 polymer ?
#
loop_
_entity_poly.entity_id
_entity_poly.type
_entity_poly.pdbx_seq_one_letter_code
_entity_poly.pdbx_strand_id
1 'polypeptide(L)'
;MKQMVWAMVFVLLTGTMAQAQSVPPLVNYQGMLTDASGKPQTGTKKLEFNLYDAATGGSKVWGPQVFDSVPLVNGMFNVILGTTDAGGKSIADAFSAKDRYLGMKVDSGTELVPRQQILSTPFAIRALHGDPVGSGWA
;
A
#
# COMPACT_ATOMS: atom_id res chain seq x y z
N MET A 1 48.01 -0.47 -30.13
CA MET A 1 46.78 -1.23 -30.47
C MET A 1 46.27 -2.11 -29.32
N LYS A 2 47.09 -2.96 -28.67
CA LYS A 2 46.64 -3.81 -27.55
C LYS A 2 46.05 -3.02 -26.36
N GLN A 3 46.66 -1.91 -25.97
CA GLN A 3 46.21 -1.05 -24.86
C GLN A 3 44.82 -0.41 -25.09
N MET A 4 44.46 -0.10 -26.35
CA MET A 4 43.16 0.50 -26.71
C MET A 4 42.02 -0.52 -26.68
N VAL A 5 42.33 -1.81 -26.93
CA VAL A 5 41.34 -2.90 -26.85
C VAL A 5 40.94 -3.15 -25.40
N TRP A 6 41.87 -3.08 -24.45
CA TRP A 6 41.58 -3.23 -23.03
C TRP A 6 40.77 -2.06 -22.46
N ALA A 7 41.01 -0.84 -22.94
CA ALA A 7 40.22 0.33 -22.57
C ALA A 7 38.77 0.26 -23.08
N MET A 8 38.53 -0.28 -24.29
CA MET A 8 37.17 -0.51 -24.81
C MET A 8 36.43 -1.61 -24.04
N VAL A 9 37.13 -2.70 -23.67
CA VAL A 9 36.55 -3.77 -22.85
C VAL A 9 36.13 -3.25 -21.47
N PHE A 10 36.90 -2.34 -20.87
CA PHE A 10 36.57 -1.75 -19.56
C PHE A 10 35.33 -0.82 -19.62
N VAL A 11 35.14 -0.09 -20.72
CA VAL A 11 33.97 0.78 -20.93
C VAL A 11 32.70 -0.01 -21.24
N LEU A 12 32.81 -1.21 -21.83
CA LEU A 12 31.68 -2.14 -22.00
C LEU A 12 31.28 -2.88 -20.71
N LEU A 13 32.16 -2.91 -19.69
CA LEU A 13 31.93 -3.55 -18.39
C LEU A 13 31.31 -2.63 -17.33
N THR A 14 31.21 -1.32 -17.57
CA THR A 14 30.39 -0.41 -16.75
C THR A 14 28.92 -0.51 -17.15
N GLY A 15 28.42 -1.74 -17.23
CA GLY A 15 27.04 -2.06 -17.55
C GLY A 15 26.12 -1.12 -16.77
N THR A 16 25.23 -0.47 -17.49
CA THR A 16 24.16 0.35 -16.94
C THR A 16 23.48 -0.44 -15.84
N MET A 17 23.74 -0.09 -14.58
CA MET A 17 22.94 -0.58 -13.47
C MET A 17 21.52 -0.12 -13.76
N ALA A 18 20.66 -1.05 -14.17
CA ALA A 18 19.25 -0.79 -14.30
C ALA A 18 18.77 -0.35 -12.92
N GLN A 19 18.53 0.94 -12.76
CA GLN A 19 17.87 1.46 -11.57
C GLN A 19 16.47 0.85 -11.60
N ALA A 20 16.22 -0.11 -10.71
CA ALA A 20 14.87 -0.62 -10.53
C ALA A 20 13.99 0.58 -10.19
N GLN A 21 13.01 0.89 -11.04
CA GLN A 21 12.06 1.95 -10.72
C GLN A 21 11.33 1.55 -9.45
N SER A 22 11.48 2.34 -8.39
CA SER A 22 10.75 2.13 -7.16
C SER A 22 9.26 2.37 -7.42
N VAL A 23 8.44 1.36 -7.11
CA VAL A 23 6.99 1.50 -7.17
C VAL A 23 6.55 2.31 -5.95
N PRO A 24 5.76 3.39 -6.11
CA PRO A 24 5.26 4.13 -4.97
C PRO A 24 4.45 3.20 -4.04
N PRO A 25 4.74 3.16 -2.74
CA PRO A 25 3.99 2.34 -1.80
C PRO A 25 2.66 3.03 -1.47
N LEU A 26 1.72 2.91 -2.40
CA LEU A 26 0.37 3.46 -2.30
C LEU A 26 -0.63 2.30 -2.26
N VAL A 27 -1.66 2.42 -1.42
CA VAL A 27 -2.70 1.40 -1.30
C VAL A 27 -4.04 2.02 -1.63
N ASN A 28 -4.68 1.53 -2.69
CA ASN A 28 -6.06 1.92 -2.97
C ASN A 28 -6.98 1.26 -1.93
N TYR A 29 -7.98 2.00 -1.47
CA TYR A 29 -9.01 1.45 -0.62
C TYR A 29 -10.39 2.01 -1.01
N GLN A 30 -11.35 1.10 -1.15
CA GLN A 30 -12.73 1.39 -1.50
C GLN A 30 -13.66 0.75 -0.49
N GLY A 31 -14.76 1.42 -0.21
CA GLY A 31 -15.77 0.91 0.70
C GLY A 31 -17.12 1.56 0.46
N MET A 32 -18.13 0.98 1.10
CA MET A 32 -19.49 1.51 1.13
C MET A 32 -19.88 1.82 2.57
N LEU A 33 -20.36 3.03 2.81
CA LEU A 33 -20.89 3.46 4.10
C LEU A 33 -22.42 3.40 4.07
N THR A 34 -22.98 2.67 5.01
CA THR A 34 -24.42 2.59 5.27
C THR A 34 -24.71 2.97 6.72
N ASP A 35 -25.93 3.39 7.02
CA ASP A 35 -26.40 3.45 8.41
C ASP A 35 -26.80 2.06 8.93
N ALA A 36 -27.28 2.02 10.18
CA ALA A 36 -27.76 0.80 10.84
C ALA A 36 -28.96 0.16 10.15
N SER A 37 -29.70 0.89 9.31
CA SER A 37 -30.81 0.35 8.51
C SER A 37 -30.36 -0.17 7.14
N GLY A 38 -29.05 -0.09 6.83
CA GLY A 38 -28.49 -0.47 5.54
C GLY A 38 -28.65 0.61 4.46
N LYS A 39 -29.15 1.80 4.80
CA LYS A 39 -29.31 2.88 3.82
C LYS A 39 -27.94 3.51 3.52
N PRO A 40 -27.57 3.66 2.23
CA PRO A 40 -26.31 4.29 1.85
C PRO A 40 -26.22 5.72 2.40
N GLN A 41 -25.09 6.03 3.01
CA GLN A 41 -24.76 7.39 3.43
C GLN A 41 -24.42 8.25 2.21
N THR A 42 -24.63 9.56 2.32
CA THR A 42 -24.38 10.51 1.22
C THR A 42 -23.64 11.74 1.74
N GLY A 43 -23.15 12.57 0.83
CA GLY A 43 -22.40 13.78 1.15
C GLY A 43 -20.92 13.52 1.34
N THR A 44 -20.24 14.43 2.05
CA THR A 44 -18.80 14.32 2.31
C THR A 44 -18.57 13.91 3.75
N LYS A 45 -17.64 12.98 3.96
CA LYS A 45 -17.25 12.45 5.27
C LYS A 45 -15.78 12.64 5.55
N LYS A 46 -15.45 12.86 6.82
CA LYS A 46 -14.08 12.74 7.29
C LYS A 46 -13.77 11.28 7.54
N LEU A 47 -12.73 10.74 6.93
CA LEU A 47 -12.30 9.35 7.11
C LEU A 47 -10.91 9.30 7.74
N GLU A 48 -10.73 8.48 8.75
CA GLU A 48 -9.43 8.19 9.35
C GLU A 48 -9.13 6.70 9.18
N PHE A 49 -7.93 6.39 8.70
CA PHE A 49 -7.45 5.03 8.49
C PHE A 49 -6.25 4.71 9.37
N ASN A 50 -6.26 3.48 9.89
CA ASN A 50 -5.20 2.93 10.73
C ASN A 50 -4.96 1.47 10.32
N LEU A 51 -3.73 0.97 10.45
CA LEU A 51 -3.39 -0.44 10.29
C LEU A 51 -3.03 -1.05 11.65
N TYR A 52 -3.48 -2.27 11.86
CA TYR A 52 -3.27 -3.05 13.08
C TYR A 52 -2.76 -4.45 12.78
N ASP A 53 -2.16 -5.08 13.79
CA ASP A 53 -1.71 -6.48 13.78
C ASP A 53 -2.80 -7.50 14.15
N ALA A 54 -3.99 -7.03 14.59
CA ALA A 54 -5.13 -7.88 14.95
C ALA A 54 -6.49 -7.27 14.54
N ALA A 55 -7.47 -8.15 14.31
CA ALA A 55 -8.85 -7.80 13.92
C ALA A 55 -9.59 -7.00 15.01
N THR A 56 -9.30 -7.29 16.27
CA THR A 56 -9.79 -6.59 17.47
C THR A 56 -8.64 -6.47 18.47
N GLY A 57 -8.59 -5.39 19.25
CA GLY A 57 -7.45 -5.12 20.13
C GLY A 57 -6.16 -4.85 19.35
N GLY A 58 -5.05 -5.51 19.72
CA GLY A 58 -3.78 -5.41 19.00
C GLY A 58 -3.08 -4.05 19.09
N SER A 59 -1.96 -3.93 18.38
CA SER A 59 -1.18 -2.70 18.27
C SER A 59 -1.45 -1.99 16.95
N LYS A 60 -1.56 -0.66 17.01
CA LYS A 60 -1.58 0.17 15.81
C LYS A 60 -0.17 0.25 15.22
N VAL A 61 0.02 -0.36 14.05
CA VAL A 61 1.32 -0.41 13.37
C VAL A 61 1.55 0.79 12.46
N TRP A 62 0.48 1.38 11.91
CA TRP A 62 0.54 2.55 11.04
C TRP A 62 -0.76 3.36 11.13
N GLY A 63 -0.66 4.67 10.92
CA GLY A 63 -1.77 5.61 11.05
C GLY A 63 -1.71 6.46 12.33
N PRO A 64 -2.49 7.55 12.40
CA PRO A 64 -3.62 7.80 11.51
C PRO A 64 -3.18 8.44 10.19
N GLN A 65 -3.88 8.08 9.12
CA GLN A 65 -4.00 8.94 7.94
C GLN A 65 -5.42 9.46 7.86
N VAL A 66 -5.56 10.79 7.80
CA VAL A 66 -6.84 11.49 7.86
C VAL A 66 -7.14 12.11 6.49
N PHE A 67 -8.37 11.90 6.02
CA PHE A 67 -8.96 12.56 4.88
C PHE A 67 -10.14 13.39 5.37
N ASP A 68 -10.00 14.73 5.40
CA ASP A 68 -11.02 15.60 5.99
C ASP A 68 -12.29 15.72 5.15
N SER A 69 -12.22 15.42 3.86
CA SER A 69 -13.31 15.65 2.91
C SER A 69 -13.33 14.57 1.81
N VAL A 70 -13.94 13.42 2.11
CA VAL A 70 -14.14 12.32 1.16
C VAL A 70 -15.59 12.31 0.67
N PRO A 71 -15.86 12.53 -0.63
CA PRO A 71 -17.22 12.47 -1.17
C PRO A 71 -17.71 11.02 -1.25
N LEU A 72 -18.97 10.81 -0.87
CA LEU A 72 -19.67 9.53 -1.02
C LEU A 72 -20.65 9.62 -2.19
N VAL A 73 -20.56 8.66 -3.11
CA VAL A 73 -21.51 8.49 -4.21
C VAL A 73 -22.26 7.19 -3.99
N ASN A 74 -23.56 7.28 -3.68
CA ASN A 74 -24.39 6.12 -3.28
C ASN A 74 -23.76 5.29 -2.16
N GLY A 75 -23.20 5.95 -1.14
CA GLY A 75 -22.48 5.31 -0.04
C GLY A 75 -21.04 4.91 -0.37
N MET A 76 -20.66 4.83 -1.64
CA MET A 76 -19.31 4.40 -2.03
C MET A 76 -18.30 5.53 -1.92
N PHE A 77 -17.08 5.19 -1.51
CA PHE A 77 -15.92 6.07 -1.52
C PHE A 77 -14.69 5.33 -2.04
N ASN A 78 -13.71 6.10 -2.51
CA ASN A 78 -12.39 5.60 -2.90
C ASN A 78 -11.32 6.56 -2.37
N VAL A 79 -10.30 6.01 -1.72
CA VAL A 79 -9.13 6.75 -1.22
C VAL A 79 -7.84 6.04 -1.62
N ILE A 80 -6.74 6.78 -1.59
CA ILE A 80 -5.39 6.24 -1.74
C ILE A 80 -4.66 6.49 -0.43
N LEU A 81 -4.36 5.42 0.29
CA LEU A 81 -3.49 5.49 1.47
C LEU A 81 -2.07 5.80 1.00
N GLY A 82 -1.49 6.83 1.60
CA GLY A 82 -0.22 7.42 1.22
C GLY A 82 0.98 6.65 1.76
N THR A 83 2.17 7.06 1.34
CA THR A 83 3.43 6.40 1.69
C THR A 83 3.78 6.48 3.17
N THR A 84 3.31 7.52 3.86
CA THR A 84 3.71 7.85 5.23
C THR A 84 2.49 8.31 6.03
N ASP A 85 2.36 7.87 7.28
CA ASP A 85 1.31 8.37 8.18
C ASP A 85 1.66 9.73 8.80
N ALA A 86 0.74 10.29 9.60
CA ALA A 86 0.95 11.55 10.32
C ALA A 86 2.11 11.51 11.33
N GLY A 87 2.57 10.32 11.73
CA GLY A 87 3.69 10.11 12.64
C GLY A 87 5.02 9.80 11.93
N GLY A 88 5.09 9.87 10.61
CA GLY A 88 6.30 9.60 9.84
C GLY A 88 6.56 8.10 9.56
N LYS A 89 5.62 7.20 9.88
CA LYS A 89 5.80 5.75 9.63
C LYS A 89 5.48 5.41 8.18
N SER A 90 6.36 4.62 7.57
CA SER A 90 6.19 4.09 6.21
C SER A 90 5.07 3.05 6.16
N ILE A 91 4.19 3.17 5.17
CA ILE A 91 3.16 2.16 4.90
C ILE A 91 3.79 0.87 4.37
N ALA A 92 4.92 0.96 3.65
CA ALA A 92 5.63 -0.23 3.17
C ALA A 92 6.15 -1.06 4.36
N ASP A 93 6.71 -0.39 5.37
CA ASP A 93 7.19 -1.05 6.59
C ASP A 93 6.04 -1.66 7.38
N ALA A 94 4.85 -1.03 7.34
CA ALA A 94 3.65 -1.59 7.93
C ALA A 94 3.33 -2.97 7.33
N PHE A 95 3.53 -3.19 6.03
CA PHE A 95 3.28 -4.48 5.38
C PHE A 95 4.46 -5.48 5.42
N SER A 96 5.51 -5.20 6.18
CA SER A 96 6.67 -6.11 6.33
C SER A 96 6.39 -7.40 7.12
N ALA A 97 5.25 -7.52 7.79
CA ALA A 97 4.86 -8.73 8.51
C ALA A 97 3.46 -9.22 8.08
N LYS A 98 3.20 -10.50 8.39
CA LYS A 98 1.91 -11.15 8.14
C LYS A 98 0.78 -10.51 8.94
N ASP A 99 -0.45 -10.71 8.47
CA ASP A 99 -1.70 -10.30 9.11
C ASP A 99 -1.79 -8.78 9.37
N ARG A 100 -2.48 -8.07 8.47
CA ARG A 100 -2.77 -6.66 8.63
C ARG A 100 -4.25 -6.39 8.54
N TYR A 101 -4.73 -5.56 9.44
CA TYR A 101 -6.12 -5.21 9.56
C TYR A 101 -6.29 -3.70 9.43
N LEU A 102 -7.10 -3.28 8.47
CA LEU A 102 -7.47 -1.89 8.28
C LEU A 102 -8.63 -1.53 9.21
N GLY A 103 -8.37 -0.58 10.10
CA GLY A 103 -9.37 0.11 10.88
C GLY A 103 -9.75 1.43 10.22
N MET A 104 -11.03 1.80 10.35
CA MET A 104 -11.58 3.03 9.81
C MET A 104 -12.45 3.72 10.85
N LYS A 105 -12.33 5.05 10.95
CA LYS A 105 -13.31 5.91 11.63
C LYS A 105 -13.99 6.81 10.62
N VAL A 106 -15.26 7.11 10.91
CA VAL A 106 -16.06 8.05 10.13
C VAL A 106 -16.41 9.22 11.03
N ASP A 107 -16.17 10.43 10.53
CA ASP A 107 -16.35 11.69 11.24
C ASP A 107 -15.66 11.68 12.61
N SER A 108 -16.42 11.91 13.69
CA SER A 108 -15.94 11.89 15.09
C SER A 108 -16.27 10.57 15.80
N GLY A 109 -16.66 9.54 15.03
CA GLY A 109 -17.12 8.25 15.55
C GLY A 109 -16.00 7.38 16.09
N THR A 110 -16.40 6.28 16.72
CA THR A 110 -15.49 5.21 17.13
C THR A 110 -14.99 4.44 15.91
N GLU A 111 -13.88 3.72 16.08
CA GLU A 111 -13.38 2.83 15.04
C GLU A 111 -14.38 1.71 14.76
N LEU A 112 -14.63 1.44 13.48
CA LEU A 112 -15.54 0.38 13.05
C LEU A 112 -14.92 -0.99 13.36
N VAL A 113 -15.76 -1.90 13.87
CA VAL A 113 -15.38 -3.27 14.22
C VAL A 113 -16.35 -4.29 13.60
N PRO A 114 -15.86 -5.48 13.19
CA PRO A 114 -14.46 -5.89 13.16
C PRO A 114 -13.66 -5.16 12.08
N ARG A 115 -12.34 -5.04 12.26
CA ARG A 115 -11.44 -4.46 11.24
C ARG A 115 -11.30 -5.39 10.05
N GLN A 116 -11.09 -4.81 8.87
CA GLN A 116 -10.97 -5.59 7.63
C GLN A 116 -9.54 -6.10 7.44
N GLN A 117 -9.36 -7.40 7.25
CA GLN A 117 -8.05 -7.95 6.91
C GLN A 117 -7.65 -7.52 5.48
N ILE A 118 -6.41 -7.07 5.31
CA ILE A 118 -5.79 -6.83 4.02
C ILE A 118 -5.09 -8.11 3.57
N LEU A 119 -5.40 -8.52 2.34
CA LEU A 119 -4.86 -9.73 1.72
C LEU A 119 -3.95 -9.38 0.54
N SER A 120 -3.09 -10.33 0.19
CA SER A 120 -2.25 -10.22 -0.99
C SER A 120 -3.09 -10.22 -2.27
N THR A 121 -2.71 -9.37 -3.23
CA THR A 121 -3.29 -9.39 -4.58
C THR A 121 -2.59 -10.42 -5.47
N PRO A 122 -3.23 -10.91 -6.56
CA PRO A 122 -2.63 -11.92 -7.43
C PRO A 122 -1.24 -11.54 -7.98
N PHE A 123 -1.03 -10.26 -8.36
CA PHE A 123 0.27 -9.79 -8.80
C PHE A 123 1.33 -9.79 -7.69
N ALA A 124 0.94 -9.50 -6.44
CA ALA A 124 1.84 -9.59 -5.29
C ALA A 124 2.24 -11.06 -5.00
N ILE A 125 1.29 -12.00 -5.15
CA ILE A 125 1.57 -13.44 -5.01
C ILE A 125 2.55 -13.91 -6.10
N ARG A 126 2.41 -13.43 -7.34
CA ARG A 126 3.38 -13.71 -8.41
C ARG A 126 4.76 -13.13 -8.09
N ALA A 127 4.81 -11.89 -7.61
CA ALA A 127 6.06 -11.21 -7.27
C ALA A 127 6.86 -11.94 -6.16
N LEU A 128 6.18 -12.66 -5.26
CA LEU A 128 6.83 -13.53 -4.26
C LEU A 128 7.81 -14.54 -4.88
N HIS A 129 7.50 -15.03 -6.08
CA HIS A 129 8.27 -16.08 -6.74
C HIS A 129 9.42 -15.55 -7.60
N GLY A 130 9.56 -14.21 -7.74
CA GLY A 130 10.64 -13.51 -8.45
C GLY A 130 11.07 -14.17 -9.75
N ASP A 131 10.55 -13.73 -10.90
CA ASP A 131 11.02 -14.25 -12.19
C ASP A 131 12.57 -14.16 -12.23
N PRO A 132 13.30 -15.29 -12.30
CA PRO A 132 14.74 -15.25 -12.37
C PRO A 132 15.11 -14.48 -13.64
N VAL A 133 15.88 -13.41 -13.49
CA VAL A 133 16.39 -12.64 -14.62
C VAL A 133 17.30 -13.56 -15.44
N GLY A 134 16.78 -14.07 -16.56
CA GLY A 134 17.51 -14.66 -17.68
C GLY A 134 18.60 -15.68 -17.37
N SER A 135 18.24 -16.97 -17.24
CA SER A 135 19.17 -18.09 -17.48
C SER A 135 18.96 -18.73 -18.86
N GLY A 136 18.49 -17.94 -19.84
CA GLY A 136 18.21 -18.38 -21.20
C GLY A 136 19.25 -17.87 -22.20
N TRP A 137 20.47 -18.39 -22.13
CA TRP A 137 21.36 -18.47 -23.29
C TRP A 137 21.84 -19.92 -23.38
N ALA A 138 21.24 -20.66 -24.31
CA ALA A 138 21.79 -21.88 -24.89
C ALA A 138 22.50 -21.50 -26.19
#